data_AF-A0A6A2Y5L3-F1
#
_entry.id   AF-A0A6A2Y5L3-F1
#
_cell.length_a   1.000
_cell.length_b   1.000
_cell.length_c   1.000
_cell.angle_alpha   90.00
_cell.angle_beta   90.00
_cell.angle_gamma   90.00
#
_symmetry.space_group_name_H-M   'P 1'
#
loop_
_entity.id
_entity.type
_entity.pdbx_description
1 polymer ?
#
loop_
_entity_poly.entity_id
_entity_poly.type
_entity_poly.pdbx_seq_one_letter_code
_entity_poly.pdbx_strand_id
1 'polypeptide(L)'
;MAAEKEIVVDRLSDLPDKLLCHILSFLPFHSLLRMRSLSTRFRYLWRSVPSLDLRDNEYRPHTFKRIIDHVLRNHENLAMVKRFRLLCFDCEYGEPVICKWIDLLTTPNRSNLEVFRIHMCRQFVRGLPQTLYYHLDLSRTIAPCKKLEIIWLSGEIVIEEIPIDVHVFFPCLKAFRLKGVSILGGNTLNKLLSGCPQLEIFEIKDCFLDSDRDKFPKFINPEVAIKALYLEYLVKPSGIRDEDEDSNRVLSLGSASIEVTSRSKLALDLFEVVL
;
A
#
# COMPACT_ATOMS: atom_id res chain seq x y z
N MET A 1 -3.79 -23.74 -55.97
CA MET A 1 -3.95 -23.73 -54.50
C MET A 1 -4.20 -22.29 -54.08
N ALA A 2 -5.44 -21.94 -53.76
CA ALA A 2 -5.76 -20.65 -53.17
C ALA A 2 -5.31 -20.66 -51.71
N ALA A 3 -4.53 -19.68 -51.29
CA ALA A 3 -4.19 -19.49 -49.89
C ALA A 3 -5.47 -19.08 -49.14
N GLU A 4 -5.94 -19.95 -48.24
CA GLU A 4 -6.96 -19.58 -47.26
C GLU A 4 -6.40 -18.45 -46.39
N LYS A 5 -6.97 -17.26 -46.55
CA LYS A 5 -6.73 -16.13 -45.67
C LYS A 5 -7.44 -16.46 -44.36
N GLU A 6 -6.69 -16.83 -43.32
CA GLU A 6 -7.24 -16.85 -41.96
C GLU A 6 -7.83 -15.46 -41.68
N ILE A 7 -9.15 -15.40 -41.58
CA ILE A 7 -9.85 -14.19 -41.14
C ILE A 7 -9.55 -14.08 -39.65
N VAL A 8 -8.55 -13.27 -39.29
CA VAL A 8 -8.33 -12.87 -37.90
C VAL A 8 -9.54 -12.01 -37.50
N VAL A 9 -10.54 -12.65 -36.92
CA VAL A 9 -11.75 -11.97 -36.44
C VAL A 9 -11.34 -11.10 -35.25
N ASP A 10 -11.54 -9.78 -35.38
CA ASP A 10 -11.31 -8.83 -34.29
C ASP A 10 -12.46 -8.88 -33.28
N ARG A 11 -12.37 -9.87 -32.39
CA ARG A 11 -13.36 -10.11 -31.34
C ARG A 11 -13.37 -9.02 -30.25
N LEU A 12 -12.34 -8.17 -30.18
CA LEU A 12 -12.27 -7.07 -29.21
C LEU A 12 -13.14 -5.89 -29.66
N SER A 13 -13.21 -5.63 -30.97
CA SER A 13 -14.04 -4.56 -31.52
C SER A 13 -15.54 -4.79 -31.33
N ASP A 14 -15.99 -6.05 -31.26
CA ASP A 14 -17.41 -6.39 -31.07
C ASP A 14 -17.90 -6.29 -29.62
N LEU A 15 -16.99 -6.19 -28.64
CA LEU A 15 -17.38 -6.10 -27.23
C LEU A 15 -17.93 -4.72 -26.89
N PRO A 16 -18.97 -4.59 -26.04
CA PRO A 16 -19.39 -3.32 -25.46
C PRO A 16 -18.32 -2.65 -24.61
N ASP A 17 -18.34 -1.31 -24.52
CA ASP A 17 -17.35 -0.51 -23.77
C ASP A 17 -17.20 -0.97 -22.31
N LYS A 18 -18.31 -1.34 -21.66
CA LYS A 18 -18.30 -1.82 -20.27
C LYS A 18 -17.45 -3.09 -20.10
N LEU A 19 -17.53 -4.03 -21.05
CA LEU A 19 -16.73 -5.26 -21.01
C LEU A 19 -15.27 -4.98 -21.33
N LEU A 20 -15.00 -4.08 -22.29
CA LEU A 20 -13.64 -3.62 -22.56
C LEU A 20 -13.03 -2.96 -21.32
N CYS A 21 -13.71 -2.02 -20.67
CA CYS A 21 -13.23 -1.39 -19.43
C CYS A 21 -12.96 -2.42 -18.33
N HIS A 22 -13.78 -3.47 -18.23
CA HIS A 22 -13.55 -4.57 -17.30
C HIS A 22 -12.25 -5.34 -17.63
N ILE A 23 -12.03 -5.71 -18.90
CA ILE A 23 -10.81 -6.38 -19.34
C ILE A 23 -9.58 -5.50 -19.10
N LEU A 24 -9.67 -4.21 -19.49
CA LEU A 24 -8.62 -3.23 -19.29
C LEU A 24 -8.28 -3.02 -17.81
N SER A 25 -9.22 -3.23 -16.90
CA SER A 25 -9.00 -3.11 -15.45
C SER A 25 -7.98 -4.10 -14.86
N PHE A 26 -7.65 -5.16 -15.60
CA PHE A 26 -6.65 -6.16 -15.22
C PHE A 26 -5.25 -5.83 -15.74
N LEU A 27 -5.11 -4.85 -16.63
CA LEU A 27 -3.83 -4.50 -17.24
C LEU A 27 -3.09 -3.43 -16.42
N PRO A 28 -1.75 -3.48 -16.36
CA PRO A 28 -0.96 -2.35 -15.89
C PRO A 28 -1.25 -1.10 -16.73
N PHE A 29 -1.25 0.08 -16.11
CA PHE A 29 -1.67 1.30 -16.80
C PHE A 29 -0.80 1.65 -18.03
N HIS A 30 0.49 1.33 -18.01
CA HIS A 30 1.37 1.50 -19.18
C HIS A 30 0.90 0.73 -20.41
N SER A 31 0.30 -0.44 -20.22
CA SER A 31 -0.30 -1.21 -21.32
C SER A 31 -1.52 -0.47 -21.87
N LEU A 32 -2.33 0.17 -21.02
CA LEU A 32 -3.48 0.98 -21.45
C LEU A 32 -3.04 2.17 -22.30
N LEU A 33 -1.93 2.83 -21.93
CA LEU A 33 -1.38 3.92 -22.73
C LEU A 33 -0.89 3.47 -24.10
N ARG A 34 -0.30 2.27 -24.19
CA ARG A 34 0.08 1.68 -25.49
C ARG A 34 -1.16 1.34 -26.31
N MET A 35 -2.23 0.84 -25.68
CA MET A 35 -3.46 0.51 -26.38
C MET A 35 -4.17 1.73 -26.98
N ARG A 36 -3.85 2.96 -26.54
CA ARG A 36 -4.37 4.20 -27.17
C ARG A 36 -4.01 4.32 -28.66
N SER A 37 -2.97 3.63 -29.14
CA SER A 37 -2.59 3.62 -30.56
C SER A 37 -3.29 2.53 -31.37
N LEU A 38 -3.95 1.56 -30.73
CA LEU A 38 -4.61 0.43 -31.42
C LEU A 38 -5.92 0.86 -32.10
N SER A 39 -6.70 1.75 -31.48
CA SER A 39 -7.88 2.33 -32.13
C SER A 39 -8.29 3.66 -31.50
N THR A 40 -9.12 4.42 -32.23
CA THR A 40 -9.75 5.64 -31.72
C THR A 40 -10.64 5.37 -30.50
N ARG A 41 -11.23 4.17 -30.40
CA ARG A 41 -12.05 3.76 -29.27
C ARG A 41 -11.21 3.54 -28.00
N PHE A 42 -10.11 2.77 -28.11
CA PHE A 42 -9.19 2.55 -26.98
C PHE A 42 -8.50 3.84 -26.50
N ARG A 43 -8.39 4.86 -27.36
CA ARG A 43 -7.89 6.18 -26.98
C ARG A 43 -8.65 6.85 -25.85
N TYR A 44 -9.95 6.56 -25.70
CA TYR A 44 -10.82 7.18 -24.68
C TYR A 44 -11.23 6.21 -23.57
N LEU A 45 -11.34 4.90 -23.87
CA LEU A 45 -11.80 3.89 -22.90
C LEU A 45 -11.03 3.86 -21.58
N TRP A 46 -9.72 4.13 -21.60
CA TRP A 46 -8.91 4.14 -20.38
C TRP A 46 -9.41 5.16 -19.33
N ARG A 47 -10.14 6.20 -19.75
CA ARG A 47 -10.65 7.25 -18.87
C ARG A 47 -11.79 6.78 -17.97
N SER A 48 -12.41 5.63 -18.27
CA SER A 48 -13.53 5.06 -17.52
C SER A 48 -13.14 3.76 -16.80
N VAL A 49 -11.86 3.37 -16.80
CA VAL A 49 -11.39 2.12 -16.21
C VAL A 49 -11.37 2.23 -14.67
N PRO A 50 -12.04 1.33 -13.92
CA PRO A 50 -12.15 1.45 -12.46
C PRO A 50 -10.88 1.01 -11.69
N SER A 51 -9.74 0.88 -12.37
CA SER A 51 -8.49 0.34 -11.83
C SER A 51 -7.32 1.16 -12.34
N LEU A 52 -6.61 1.82 -11.42
CA LEU A 52 -5.43 2.61 -11.70
C LEU A 52 -4.22 1.87 -11.11
N ASP A 53 -3.51 1.13 -11.96
CA ASP A 53 -2.25 0.46 -11.62
C ASP A 53 -1.07 1.25 -12.20
N LEU A 54 -0.64 2.27 -11.45
CA LEU A 54 0.38 3.24 -11.82
C LEU A 54 1.73 2.77 -11.29
N ARG A 55 2.59 2.32 -12.20
CA ARG A 55 3.91 1.81 -11.85
C ARG A 55 4.98 2.69 -12.45
N ASP A 56 5.85 3.22 -11.61
CA ASP A 56 7.00 3.96 -12.07
C ASP A 56 7.92 3.02 -12.84
N ASN A 57 8.62 3.58 -13.82
CA ASN A 57 9.63 2.89 -14.58
C ASN A 57 10.95 3.58 -14.26
N GLU A 58 11.84 2.88 -13.56
CA GLU A 58 13.09 3.36 -12.95
C GLU A 58 13.94 4.27 -13.86
N TYR A 59 13.74 4.19 -15.18
CA TYR A 59 14.54 4.86 -16.19
C TYR A 59 14.04 6.27 -16.60
N ARG A 60 12.82 6.73 -16.27
CA ARG A 60 12.28 8.04 -16.75
C ARG A 60 11.35 8.78 -15.75
N PRO A 61 11.90 9.35 -14.67
CA PRO A 61 11.13 9.92 -13.57
C PRO A 61 10.17 11.06 -13.96
N HIS A 62 10.63 12.09 -14.67
CA HIS A 62 9.76 13.21 -15.06
C HIS A 62 8.61 12.81 -15.99
N THR A 63 8.74 11.66 -16.69
CA THR A 63 7.69 11.14 -17.56
C THR A 63 6.56 10.53 -16.73
N PHE A 64 6.89 9.84 -15.64
CA PHE A 64 5.89 9.17 -14.80
C PHE A 64 4.97 10.15 -14.08
N LYS A 65 5.51 11.22 -13.46
CA LYS A 65 4.66 12.30 -12.89
C LYS A 65 3.71 12.90 -13.92
N ARG A 66 4.20 13.26 -15.12
CA ARG A 66 3.36 13.82 -16.19
C ARG A 66 2.26 12.86 -16.62
N ILE A 67 2.57 11.56 -16.65
CA ILE A 67 1.59 10.51 -16.93
C ILE A 67 0.53 10.50 -15.83
N ILE A 68 0.88 10.36 -14.56
CA ILE A 68 -0.09 10.33 -13.46
C ILE A 68 -0.96 11.58 -13.45
N ASP A 69 -0.35 12.76 -13.56
CA ASP A 69 -1.07 14.02 -13.63
C ASP A 69 -2.01 14.07 -14.83
N HIS A 70 -1.63 13.51 -15.98
CA HIS A 70 -2.53 13.40 -17.14
C HIS A 70 -3.68 12.43 -16.85
N VAL A 71 -3.42 11.29 -16.23
CA VAL A 71 -4.42 10.26 -15.93
C VAL A 71 -5.46 10.79 -14.97
N LEU A 72 -5.03 11.30 -13.81
CA LEU A 72 -5.92 11.79 -12.77
C LEU A 72 -6.77 12.98 -13.26
N ARG A 73 -6.19 13.87 -14.09
CA ARG A 73 -6.94 15.00 -14.66
C ARG A 73 -7.95 14.62 -15.74
N ASN A 74 -7.74 13.53 -16.46
CA ASN A 74 -8.57 13.17 -17.63
C ASN A 74 -9.44 11.93 -17.39
N HIS A 75 -9.37 11.33 -16.19
CA HIS A 75 -10.26 10.25 -15.81
C HIS A 75 -11.68 10.81 -15.63
N GLU A 76 -12.67 10.18 -16.28
CA GLU A 76 -14.03 10.70 -16.37
C GLU A 76 -14.72 10.75 -15.01
N ASN A 77 -14.42 9.78 -14.13
CA ASN A 77 -15.02 9.72 -12.82
C ASN A 77 -14.12 9.02 -11.80
N LEU A 78 -13.24 9.79 -11.14
CA LEU A 78 -12.32 9.24 -10.13
C LEU A 78 -13.07 8.56 -8.96
N ALA A 79 -14.30 8.96 -8.68
CA ALA A 79 -15.13 8.32 -7.65
C ALA A 79 -15.50 6.86 -7.99
N MET A 80 -15.46 6.46 -9.26
CA MET A 80 -15.72 5.07 -9.69
C MET A 80 -14.49 4.16 -9.61
N VAL A 81 -13.32 4.72 -9.29
CA VAL A 81 -12.10 3.93 -9.12
C VAL A 81 -12.25 3.03 -7.91
N LYS A 82 -12.12 1.73 -8.14
CA LYS A 82 -12.18 0.66 -7.13
C LYS A 82 -10.81 0.21 -6.68
N ARG A 83 -9.81 0.32 -7.54
CA ARG A 83 -8.44 -0.14 -7.24
C ARG A 83 -7.44 0.95 -7.58
N PHE A 84 -6.63 1.30 -6.60
CA PHE A 84 -5.49 2.19 -6.76
C PHE A 84 -4.23 1.45 -6.33
N ARG A 85 -3.27 1.37 -7.23
CA ARG A 85 -1.93 0.83 -6.96
C ARG A 85 -0.91 1.83 -7.46
N LEU A 86 -0.04 2.24 -6.56
CA LEU A 86 1.10 3.09 -6.85
C LEU A 86 2.38 2.32 -6.52
N LEU A 87 3.21 2.13 -7.52
CA LEU A 87 4.59 1.66 -7.36
C LEU A 87 5.49 2.83 -7.76
N CYS A 88 6.30 3.33 -6.84
CA CYS A 88 7.14 4.49 -7.05
C CYS A 88 8.60 4.11 -6.78
N PHE A 89 9.49 4.35 -7.74
CA PHE A 89 10.92 4.07 -7.60
C PHE A 89 11.75 5.33 -7.35
N ASP A 90 11.24 6.46 -7.82
CA ASP A 90 11.97 7.72 -7.77
C ASP A 90 11.72 8.52 -6.49
N CYS A 91 12.82 8.92 -5.85
CA CYS A 91 12.86 9.78 -4.67
C CYS A 91 12.78 11.28 -5.01
N GLU A 92 12.76 11.69 -6.28
CA GLU A 92 12.61 13.10 -6.66
C GLU A 92 11.17 13.62 -6.48
N TYR A 93 10.18 12.74 -6.29
CA TYR A 93 8.83 13.20 -5.94
C TYR A 93 8.79 13.58 -4.47
N GLY A 94 8.77 14.89 -4.22
CA GLY A 94 8.45 15.37 -2.88
C GLY A 94 7.10 14.80 -2.42
N GLU A 95 7.02 14.48 -1.13
CA GLU A 95 5.81 14.02 -0.43
C GLU A 95 4.52 14.76 -0.84
N PRO A 96 4.50 16.10 -1.05
CA PRO A 96 3.30 16.82 -1.46
C PRO A 96 2.70 16.35 -2.81
N VAL A 97 3.54 15.85 -3.73
CA VAL A 97 3.09 15.38 -5.04
C VAL A 97 2.30 14.08 -4.90
N ILE A 98 2.82 13.14 -4.10
CA ILE A 98 2.18 11.86 -3.85
C ILE A 98 0.90 12.07 -3.04
N CYS A 99 0.94 12.89 -1.99
CA CYS A 99 -0.24 13.24 -1.20
C CYS A 99 -1.35 13.82 -2.08
N LYS A 100 -1.00 14.73 -3.01
CA LYS A 100 -1.95 15.27 -3.99
C LYS A 100 -2.60 14.18 -4.85
N TRP A 101 -1.83 13.21 -5.33
CA TRP A 101 -2.38 12.13 -6.15
C TRP A 101 -3.37 11.26 -5.38
N ILE A 102 -3.04 10.95 -4.12
CA ILE A 102 -3.91 10.14 -3.27
C ILE A 102 -5.16 10.93 -2.89
N ASP A 103 -5.01 12.17 -2.44
CA ASP A 103 -6.12 13.05 -2.02
C ASP A 103 -7.18 13.19 -3.12
N LEU A 104 -6.77 13.27 -4.39
CA LEU A 104 -7.69 13.31 -5.53
C LEU A 104 -8.60 12.06 -5.63
N LEU A 105 -8.12 10.90 -5.19
CA LEU A 105 -8.85 9.62 -5.23
C LEU A 105 -9.62 9.34 -3.95
N THR A 106 -9.20 9.94 -2.85
CA THR A 106 -9.74 9.67 -1.52
C THR A 106 -10.61 10.80 -0.98
N THR A 107 -10.89 11.82 -1.80
CA THR A 107 -11.77 12.95 -1.44
C THR A 107 -13.05 12.51 -0.71
N PRO A 108 -13.42 13.21 0.38
CA PRO A 108 -14.53 12.81 1.22
C PRO A 108 -15.86 12.77 0.46
N ASN A 109 -16.67 11.75 0.77
CA ASN A 109 -18.04 11.48 0.31
C ASN A 109 -18.26 10.78 -1.04
N ARG A 110 -17.23 10.36 -1.79
CA ARG A 110 -17.47 9.69 -3.10
C ARG A 110 -16.54 8.53 -3.45
N SER A 111 -15.54 8.19 -2.65
CA SER A 111 -14.60 7.13 -3.02
C SER A 111 -15.25 5.74 -2.95
N ASN A 112 -15.21 5.01 -4.08
CA ASN A 112 -15.56 3.58 -4.14
C ASN A 112 -14.32 2.69 -4.06
N LEU A 113 -13.24 3.20 -3.48
CA LEU A 113 -11.98 2.49 -3.39
C LEU A 113 -12.13 1.26 -2.48
N GLU A 114 -11.85 0.10 -3.06
CA GLU A 114 -11.86 -1.22 -2.42
C GLU A 114 -10.44 -1.70 -2.15
N VAL A 115 -9.48 -1.32 -3.01
CA VAL A 115 -8.08 -1.73 -2.91
C VAL A 115 -7.17 -0.51 -2.98
N PHE A 116 -6.39 -0.31 -1.93
CA PHE A 116 -5.36 0.73 -1.84
C PHE A 116 -4.00 0.09 -1.61
N ARG A 117 -3.10 0.21 -2.60
CA ARG A 117 -1.74 -0.31 -2.49
C ARG A 117 -0.72 0.75 -2.85
N ILE A 118 0.26 0.93 -1.97
CA ILE A 118 1.38 1.83 -2.19
C ILE A 118 2.66 1.08 -1.89
N HIS A 119 3.58 1.14 -2.84
CA HIS A 119 4.94 0.66 -2.66
C HIS A 119 5.92 1.78 -3.04
N MET A 120 6.71 2.22 -2.05
CA MET A 120 7.75 3.23 -2.22
C MET A 120 9.12 2.56 -2.16
N CYS A 121 9.76 2.36 -3.31
CA CYS A 121 11.10 1.79 -3.34
C CYS A 121 12.15 2.85 -2.99
N ARG A 122 13.21 2.39 -2.34
CA ARG A 122 14.44 3.14 -2.18
C ARG A 122 15.30 2.99 -3.43
N GLN A 123 15.46 4.05 -4.22
CA GLN A 123 16.59 4.10 -5.16
C GLN A 123 17.84 4.55 -4.41
N PHE A 124 18.90 3.73 -4.46
CA PHE A 124 20.20 4.10 -3.92
C PHE A 124 20.88 5.07 -4.88
N VAL A 125 20.55 6.36 -4.78
CA VAL A 125 21.25 7.40 -5.55
C VAL A 125 22.50 7.80 -4.78
N ARG A 126 23.68 7.51 -5.34
CA ARG A 126 24.95 7.96 -4.75
C ARG A 126 24.97 9.50 -4.71
N GLY A 127 25.13 10.08 -3.52
CA GLY A 127 25.35 11.52 -3.35
C GLY A 127 24.14 12.37 -2.99
N LEU A 128 22.94 11.80 -2.82
CA LEU A 128 21.78 12.50 -2.25
C LEU A 128 21.61 12.17 -0.75
N PRO A 129 21.07 13.09 0.07
CA PRO A 129 20.73 12.79 1.46
C PRO A 129 19.81 11.57 1.54
N GLN A 130 20.22 10.57 2.32
CA GLN A 130 19.68 9.19 2.31
C GLN A 130 18.32 9.00 3.00
N THR A 131 17.46 10.02 3.09
CA THR A 131 16.33 9.97 4.04
C THR A 131 15.09 10.72 3.55
N LEU A 132 14.58 10.40 2.36
CA LEU A 132 13.21 10.81 2.00
C LEU A 132 12.26 9.68 2.35
N TYR A 133 11.80 9.69 3.60
CA TYR A 133 10.64 8.90 3.98
C TYR A 133 9.38 9.60 3.50
N TYR A 134 8.40 8.82 3.03
CA TYR A 134 7.09 9.33 2.66
C TYR A 134 6.15 9.30 3.87
N HIS A 135 5.84 10.47 4.43
CA HIS A 135 4.89 10.57 5.52
C HIS A 135 3.45 10.43 5.00
N LEU A 136 2.66 9.60 5.68
CA LEU A 136 1.30 9.27 5.31
C LEU A 136 0.39 9.30 6.53
N ASP A 137 -0.46 10.32 6.57
CA ASP A 137 -1.56 10.41 7.54
C ASP A 137 -2.76 9.60 7.03
N LEU A 138 -2.88 8.35 7.48
CA LEU A 138 -4.01 7.49 7.11
C LEU A 138 -5.37 8.04 7.60
N SER A 139 -5.37 8.81 8.69
CA SER A 139 -6.58 9.37 9.29
C SER A 139 -7.20 10.47 8.44
N ARG A 140 -6.36 11.19 7.70
CA ARG A 140 -6.80 12.17 6.70
C ARG A 140 -6.96 11.55 5.32
N THR A 141 -5.96 10.78 4.88
CA THR A 141 -5.83 10.40 3.48
C THR A 141 -6.81 9.30 3.09
N ILE A 142 -6.99 8.23 3.87
CA ILE A 142 -7.83 7.09 3.45
C ILE A 142 -9.04 6.84 4.36
N ALA A 143 -9.13 7.48 5.53
CA ALA A 143 -10.29 7.35 6.41
C ALA A 143 -11.66 7.61 5.74
N PRO A 144 -11.79 8.46 4.71
CA PRO A 144 -13.07 8.62 3.98
C PRO A 144 -13.47 7.39 3.16
N CYS A 145 -12.55 6.48 2.85
CA CYS A 145 -12.76 5.34 1.96
C CYS A 145 -13.39 4.15 2.70
N LYS A 146 -14.68 4.24 3.02
CA LYS A 146 -15.39 3.22 3.84
C LYS A 146 -15.56 1.85 3.17
N LYS A 147 -15.33 1.74 1.86
CA LYS A 147 -15.41 0.49 1.10
C LYS A 147 -14.07 -0.25 0.98
N LEU A 148 -13.00 0.25 1.59
CA LEU A 148 -11.69 -0.39 1.54
C LEU A 148 -11.77 -1.81 2.11
N GLU A 149 -11.37 -2.77 1.31
CA GLU A 149 -11.21 -4.18 1.67
C GLU A 149 -9.74 -4.56 1.87
N ILE A 150 -8.84 -3.91 1.14
CA ILE A 150 -7.41 -4.21 1.16
C ILE A 150 -6.60 -2.92 1.27
N ILE A 151 -5.78 -2.83 2.31
CA ILE A 151 -4.70 -1.84 2.43
C ILE A 151 -3.38 -2.59 2.41
N TRP A 152 -2.49 -2.20 1.49
CA TRP A 152 -1.11 -2.70 1.46
C TRP A 152 -0.13 -1.54 1.30
N LEU A 153 0.67 -1.30 2.33
CA LEU A 153 1.71 -0.28 2.34
C LEU A 153 3.07 -0.96 2.44
N SER A 154 4.03 -0.52 1.63
CA SER A 154 5.37 -1.10 1.68
C SER A 154 6.47 -0.14 1.24
N GLY A 155 7.66 -0.34 1.80
CA GLY A 155 8.86 0.45 1.51
C GLY A 155 8.96 1.69 2.39
N GLU A 156 9.62 2.74 1.89
CA GLU A 156 10.01 3.95 2.64
C GLU A 156 8.81 4.85 2.99
N ILE A 157 7.83 4.31 3.74
CA ILE A 157 6.62 4.97 4.20
C ILE A 157 6.68 5.12 5.72
N VAL A 158 6.32 6.30 6.20
CA VAL A 158 6.11 6.60 7.61
C VAL A 158 4.62 6.88 7.82
N ILE A 159 3.93 6.02 8.56
CA ILE A 159 2.56 6.28 9.00
C ILE A 159 2.62 7.29 10.15
N GLU A 160 1.98 8.43 9.97
CA GLU A 160 1.95 9.48 10.99
C GLU A 160 1.15 9.07 12.23
N GLU A 161 1.45 9.71 13.35
CA GLU A 161 0.74 9.47 14.59
C GLU A 161 -0.71 9.91 14.47
N ILE A 162 -1.65 9.01 14.79
CA ILE A 162 -3.07 9.35 14.81
C ILE A 162 -3.35 10.12 16.10
N PRO A 163 -3.89 11.35 16.03
CA PRO A 163 -4.24 12.13 17.23
C PRO A 163 -5.23 11.41 18.16
N ILE A 164 -5.22 11.75 19.45
CA ILE A 164 -6.02 11.06 20.48
C ILE A 164 -7.52 11.17 20.22
N ASP A 165 -7.96 12.31 19.69
CA ASP A 165 -9.34 12.66 19.37
C ASP A 165 -9.82 12.15 17.99
N VAL A 166 -8.92 11.53 17.22
CA VAL A 166 -9.24 11.05 15.86
C VAL A 166 -9.51 9.55 15.88
N HIS A 167 -10.71 9.18 15.42
CA HIS A 167 -11.09 7.79 15.20
C HIS A 167 -10.99 7.43 13.73
N VAL A 168 -10.16 6.42 13.43
CA VAL A 168 -10.07 5.82 12.10
C VAL A 168 -10.95 4.59 12.07
N PHE A 169 -11.77 4.45 11.03
CA PHE A 169 -12.73 3.36 10.92
C PHE A 169 -12.85 2.86 9.48
N PHE A 170 -12.53 1.59 9.27
CA PHE A 170 -12.58 0.87 8.00
C PHE A 170 -13.51 -0.34 8.11
N PRO A 171 -14.83 -0.16 7.89
CA PRO A 171 -15.83 -1.19 8.19
C PRO A 171 -15.72 -2.45 7.32
N CYS A 172 -15.18 -2.33 6.10
CA CYS A 172 -15.08 -3.44 5.14
C CYS A 172 -13.68 -4.04 5.04
N LEU A 173 -12.71 -3.57 5.84
CA LEU A 173 -11.31 -3.95 5.66
C LEU A 173 -11.11 -5.43 6.05
N LYS A 174 -10.68 -6.24 5.10
CA LYS A 174 -10.41 -7.68 5.27
C LYS A 174 -8.92 -7.97 5.37
N ALA A 175 -8.09 -7.20 4.68
CA ALA A 175 -6.64 -7.39 4.67
C ALA A 175 -5.89 -6.08 4.90
N PHE A 176 -5.03 -6.06 5.91
CA PHE A 176 -4.12 -4.96 6.19
C PHE A 176 -2.69 -5.47 6.22
N ARG A 177 -1.86 -5.00 5.28
CA ARG A 177 -0.49 -5.49 5.08
C ARG A 177 0.51 -4.36 5.10
N LEU A 178 1.53 -4.50 5.93
CA LEU A 178 2.61 -3.55 6.10
C LEU A 178 3.95 -4.28 5.88
N LYS A 179 4.81 -3.74 5.01
CA LYS A 179 6.15 -4.30 4.79
C LYS A 179 7.22 -3.21 4.68
N GLY A 180 8.18 -3.16 5.60
CA GLY A 180 9.24 -2.16 5.56
C GLY A 180 8.79 -0.75 5.97
N VAL A 181 7.64 -0.63 6.64
CA VAL A 181 6.99 0.64 6.98
C VAL A 181 7.31 1.05 8.42
N SER A 182 7.53 2.34 8.65
CA SER A 182 7.66 2.92 10.00
C SER A 182 6.31 3.48 10.47
N ILE A 183 5.93 3.26 11.72
CA ILE A 183 4.68 3.72 12.30
C ILE A 183 5.01 4.60 13.50
N LEU A 184 4.58 5.85 13.47
CA LEU A 184 4.80 6.81 14.55
C LEU A 184 3.69 6.74 15.59
N GLY A 185 4.07 6.90 16.85
CA GLY A 185 3.14 6.94 17.98
C GLY A 185 2.78 5.53 18.44
N GLY A 186 3.07 5.23 19.71
CA GLY A 186 2.90 3.88 20.27
C GLY A 186 1.49 3.31 20.13
N ASN A 187 0.45 4.16 20.08
CA ASN A 187 -0.93 3.72 19.97
C ASN A 187 -1.52 3.77 18.55
N THR A 188 -0.78 4.26 17.55
CA THR A 188 -1.29 4.44 16.17
C THR A 188 -1.75 3.13 15.55
N LEU A 189 -0.94 2.06 15.68
CA LEU A 189 -1.30 0.76 15.15
C LEU A 189 -2.57 0.20 15.82
N ASN A 190 -2.68 0.32 17.15
CA ASN A 190 -3.85 -0.13 17.88
C ASN A 190 -5.12 0.65 17.50
N LYS A 191 -5.01 1.96 17.24
CA LYS A 191 -6.13 2.76 16.74
C LYS A 191 -6.58 2.32 15.35
N LEU A 192 -5.64 2.02 14.45
CA LEU A 192 -5.97 1.50 13.12
C LEU A 192 -6.69 0.16 13.21
N LEU A 193 -6.17 -0.76 14.02
CA LEU A 193 -6.72 -2.12 14.11
C LEU A 193 -8.06 -2.16 14.83
N SER A 194 -8.25 -1.38 15.90
CA SER A 194 -9.56 -1.30 16.59
C SER A 194 -10.67 -0.72 15.70
N GLY A 195 -10.30 0.03 14.66
CA GLY A 195 -11.20 0.54 13.64
C GLY A 195 -11.60 -0.44 12.52
N CYS A 196 -11.15 -1.71 12.56
CA CYS A 196 -11.30 -2.66 11.45
C CYS A 196 -12.08 -3.94 11.86
N PRO A 197 -13.42 -3.90 11.97
CA PRO A 197 -14.22 -5.01 12.52
C PRO A 197 -14.29 -6.27 11.64
N GLN A 198 -13.94 -6.18 10.36
CA GLN A 198 -13.98 -7.30 9.39
C GLN A 198 -12.59 -7.84 9.06
N LEU A 199 -11.56 -7.44 9.82
CA LEU A 199 -10.17 -7.75 9.49
C LEU A 199 -9.89 -9.25 9.64
N GLU A 200 -9.53 -9.89 8.53
CA GLU A 200 -9.23 -11.32 8.47
C GLU A 200 -7.72 -11.56 8.46
N ILE A 201 -6.99 -10.74 7.71
CA ILE A 201 -5.55 -10.86 7.48
C ILE A 201 -4.87 -9.59 7.97
N PHE A 202 -4.02 -9.72 8.98
CA PHE A 202 -3.07 -8.69 9.36
C PHE A 202 -1.64 -9.22 9.21
N GLU A 203 -0.85 -8.53 8.39
CA GLU A 203 0.54 -8.90 8.09
C GLU A 203 1.44 -7.68 8.34
N ILE A 204 2.46 -7.88 9.17
CA ILE A 204 3.48 -6.87 9.44
C ILE A 204 4.85 -7.52 9.30
N LYS A 205 5.67 -6.97 8.41
CA LYS A 205 7.01 -7.49 8.07
C LYS A 205 8.01 -6.36 8.02
N ASP A 206 9.17 -6.51 8.65
CA ASP A 206 10.26 -5.52 8.60
C ASP A 206 9.80 -4.09 8.98
N CYS A 207 8.80 -3.94 9.85
CA CYS A 207 8.25 -2.64 10.23
C CYS A 207 8.86 -2.11 11.53
N PHE A 208 8.89 -0.78 11.66
CA PHE A 208 9.40 -0.09 12.85
C PHE A 208 8.24 0.60 13.58
N LEU A 209 8.17 0.45 14.91
CA LEU A 209 7.19 1.12 15.77
C LEU A 209 7.92 2.17 16.60
N ASP A 210 7.74 3.45 16.30
CA ASP A 210 8.37 4.54 17.07
C ASP A 210 7.46 4.91 18.25
N SER A 211 7.81 4.44 19.44
CA SER A 211 6.99 4.58 20.65
C SER A 211 7.29 5.84 21.47
N ASP A 212 8.39 6.55 21.20
CA ASP A 212 8.78 7.77 21.91
C ASP A 212 10.02 8.39 21.24
N ARG A 213 10.06 9.71 21.04
CA ARG A 213 11.25 10.40 20.48
C ARG A 213 12.54 10.17 21.30
N ASP A 214 12.41 9.69 22.53
CA ASP A 214 13.51 9.50 23.49
C ASP A 214 13.67 8.05 24.02
N LYS A 215 12.91 7.06 23.54
CA LYS A 215 13.00 5.67 24.05
C LYS A 215 12.83 4.61 22.96
N PHE A 216 13.64 3.56 23.07
CA PHE A 216 13.70 2.41 22.16
C PHE A 216 12.31 1.88 21.76
N PRO A 217 12.16 1.44 20.50
CA PRO A 217 10.90 0.92 19.97
C PRO A 217 10.38 -0.23 20.84
N LYS A 218 9.17 -0.08 21.39
CA LYS A 218 8.48 -1.13 22.13
C LYS A 218 7.59 -1.94 21.18
N PHE A 219 7.80 -3.26 21.17
CA PHE A 219 6.85 -4.19 20.56
C PHE A 219 5.55 -4.16 21.37
N ILE A 220 4.46 -3.75 20.73
CA ILE A 220 3.12 -3.85 21.30
C ILE A 220 2.42 -5.02 20.61
N ASN A 221 1.89 -5.94 21.39
CA ASN A 221 1.00 -6.99 20.93
C ASN A 221 -0.40 -6.38 20.74
N PRO A 222 -0.91 -6.23 19.52
CA PRO A 222 -2.27 -5.74 19.34
C PRO A 222 -3.27 -6.80 19.81
N GLU A 223 -4.12 -6.46 20.78
CA GLU A 223 -5.30 -7.25 21.13
C GLU A 223 -6.35 -7.11 20.02
N VAL A 224 -6.25 -7.95 18.99
CA VAL A 224 -7.22 -7.98 17.90
C VAL A 224 -7.60 -9.42 17.63
N ALA A 225 -8.90 -9.70 17.59
CA ALA A 225 -9.43 -10.97 17.12
C ALA A 225 -9.29 -11.05 15.60
N ILE A 226 -8.10 -11.41 15.12
CA ILE A 226 -7.81 -11.67 13.70
C ILE A 226 -7.84 -13.16 13.43
N LYS A 227 -8.22 -13.56 12.20
CA LYS A 227 -8.21 -14.98 11.78
C LYS A 227 -6.80 -15.51 11.54
N ALA A 228 -5.87 -14.62 11.17
CA ALA A 228 -4.46 -14.94 11.03
C ALA A 228 -3.59 -13.72 11.34
N LEU A 229 -2.56 -13.93 12.18
CA LEU A 229 -1.54 -12.94 12.52
C LEU A 229 -0.18 -13.44 12.04
N TYR A 230 0.44 -12.69 11.14
CA TYR A 230 1.80 -12.98 10.69
C TYR A 230 2.73 -11.86 11.16
N LEU A 231 3.56 -12.17 12.16
CA LEU A 231 4.59 -11.27 12.68
C LEU A 231 5.97 -11.76 12.20
N GLU A 232 6.62 -10.95 11.38
CA GLU A 232 8.04 -11.12 11.06
C GLU A 232 8.75 -9.85 11.49
N TYR A 233 9.59 -9.95 12.53
CA TYR A 233 10.20 -8.80 13.16
C TYR A 233 11.69 -9.00 13.39
N LEU A 234 12.43 -7.89 13.32
CA LEU A 234 13.84 -7.85 13.62
C LEU A 234 14.01 -7.51 15.10
N VAL A 235 14.59 -8.43 15.88
CA VAL A 235 14.99 -8.15 17.26
C VAL A 235 16.38 -7.54 17.22
N LYS A 236 16.51 -6.30 17.68
CA LYS A 236 17.82 -5.72 17.97
C LYS A 236 18.25 -6.23 19.36
N PRO A 237 19.40 -6.91 19.50
CA PRO A 237 19.80 -7.44 20.79
C PRO A 237 20.00 -6.30 21.79
N SER A 238 19.25 -6.32 22.88
CA SER A 238 19.38 -5.37 23.98
C SER A 238 20.55 -5.77 24.89
N GLY A 239 21.55 -4.90 24.99
CA GLY A 239 22.60 -4.97 26.01
C GLY A 239 23.99 -5.27 25.45
N ILE A 240 24.83 -4.26 25.37
CA ILE A 240 26.07 -4.08 26.15
C ILE A 240 26.54 -2.65 25.87
N ARG A 241 26.76 -1.88 26.94
CA ARG A 241 27.42 -0.58 26.87
C ARG A 241 28.92 -0.81 26.68
N ASP A 242 29.47 0.12 25.90
CA ASP A 242 30.84 0.57 25.81
C ASP A 242 31.84 -0.28 25.01
N GLU A 243 32.45 0.47 24.07
CA GLU A 243 33.82 0.36 23.56
C GLU A 243 34.20 -0.96 22.90
N ASP A 244 34.05 -1.01 21.57
CA ASP A 244 35.20 -1.15 20.65
C ASP A 244 34.75 -1.43 19.20
N GLU A 245 35.64 -1.03 18.29
CA GLU A 245 35.57 -1.14 16.83
C GLU A 245 35.31 -2.58 16.34
N ASP A 246 34.74 -2.66 15.13
CA ASP A 246 34.62 -3.86 14.30
C ASP A 246 33.83 -5.04 14.88
N SER A 247 32.53 -5.11 14.57
CA SER A 247 31.85 -6.40 14.36
C SER A 247 30.52 -6.26 13.62
N ASN A 248 30.47 -6.92 12.46
CA ASN A 248 29.24 -7.37 11.78
C ASN A 248 28.34 -8.12 12.79
N ARG A 249 27.42 -7.42 13.44
CA ARG A 249 26.39 -8.06 14.28
C ARG A 249 25.20 -8.43 13.42
N VAL A 250 25.09 -9.74 13.13
CA VAL A 250 23.96 -10.38 12.47
C VAL A 250 22.68 -10.09 13.29
N LEU A 251 21.73 -9.37 12.70
CA LEU A 251 20.37 -9.26 13.23
C LEU A 251 19.72 -10.65 13.16
N SER A 252 19.27 -11.19 14.30
CA SER A 252 18.50 -12.42 14.30
C SER A 252 17.08 -12.14 13.84
N LEU A 253 16.64 -12.84 12.78
CA LEU A 253 15.23 -12.84 12.37
C LEU A 253 14.42 -13.67 13.39
N GLY A 254 13.51 -13.01 14.11
CA GLY A 254 12.44 -13.68 14.83
C GLY A 254 11.22 -13.77 13.93
N SER A 255 10.74 -14.98 13.66
CA SER A 255 9.45 -15.18 12.99
C SER A 255 8.49 -15.86 13.96
N ALA A 256 7.28 -15.30 14.10
CA ALA A 256 6.21 -15.88 14.87
C ALA A 256 4.94 -15.87 14.00
N SER A 257 4.51 -17.05 13.56
CA SER A 257 3.23 -17.24 12.89
C SER A 257 2.20 -17.68 13.91
N ILE A 258 1.16 -16.89 14.13
CA ILE A 258 0.02 -17.28 14.97
C ILE A 258 -1.21 -17.41 14.07
N GLU A 259 -1.57 -18.66 13.75
CA GLU A 259 -2.85 -18.99 13.13
C GLU A 259 -3.94 -18.99 14.21
N VAL A 260 -4.62 -17.86 14.40
CA VAL A 260 -5.74 -17.75 15.36
C VAL A 260 -7.02 -18.25 14.70
N THR A 261 -7.19 -19.57 14.66
CA THR A 261 -8.48 -20.19 14.35
C THR A 261 -9.33 -20.24 15.61
N SER A 262 -10.23 -19.25 15.74
CA SER A 262 -11.40 -19.18 16.61
C SER A 262 -11.42 -19.94 17.95
N ARG A 263 -11.66 -19.14 19.01
CA ARG A 263 -12.09 -19.44 20.40
C ARG A 263 -11.00 -19.63 21.46
N SER A 264 -11.01 -18.62 22.35
CA SER A 264 -10.80 -18.66 23.80
C SER A 264 -9.38 -18.86 24.36
N LYS A 265 -9.00 -17.87 25.19
CA LYS A 265 -8.22 -17.97 26.44
C LYS A 265 -6.80 -18.57 26.44
N LEU A 266 -6.35 -19.27 25.41
CA LEU A 266 -5.02 -19.90 25.38
C LEU A 266 -3.86 -18.97 25.02
N ALA A 267 -4.13 -17.71 24.64
CA ALA A 267 -3.08 -16.73 24.35
C ALA A 267 -2.47 -16.07 25.61
N LEU A 268 -3.10 -16.25 26.78
CA LEU A 268 -2.60 -15.69 28.05
C LEU A 268 -1.46 -16.51 28.66
N ASP A 269 -1.45 -17.84 28.46
CA ASP A 269 -0.54 -18.72 29.21
C ASP A 269 0.83 -18.94 28.53
N LEU A 270 1.03 -18.47 27.29
CA LEU A 270 2.33 -18.60 26.59
C LEU A 270 3.29 -17.43 26.85
N PHE A 271 2.89 -16.40 27.60
CA PHE A 271 3.69 -15.20 27.83
C PHE A 271 4.34 -15.09 29.23
N GLU A 272 4.12 -16.04 30.14
CA GLU A 272 4.86 -16.09 31.42
C GLU A 272 6.18 -16.89 31.36
N VAL A 273 6.53 -17.54 30.23
CA VAL A 273 7.67 -18.48 30.18
C VAL A 273 8.92 -17.92 29.49
N VAL A 274 8.91 -16.70 28.93
CA VAL A 274 10.08 -16.17 28.17
C VAL A 274 10.50 -14.74 28.57
N LEU A 275 10.26 -14.32 29.81
CA LEU A 275 10.99 -13.18 30.41
C LEU A 275 11.49 -13.54 31.81
#